data_AF-A0A2J6X107-F1
#
_entry.id   AF-A0A2J6X107-F1
#
_cell.length_a   1.000
_cell.length_b   1.000
_cell.length_c   1.000
_cell.angle_alpha   90.00
_cell.angle_beta   90.00
_cell.angle_gamma   90.00
#
_symmetry.space_group_name_H-M   'P 1'
#
loop_
_entity.id
_entity.type
_entity.pdbx_description
1 polymer ?
#
loop_
_entity_poly.entity_id
_entity_poly.type
_entity_poly.pdbx_seq_one_letter_code
_entity_poly.pdbx_strand_id
1 'polypeptide(L)'
;MSFVTLPASLTRMMQQVQVPFVDTFRALRGVTPQEIGLLLKSITAKRRPKRVPSVNSDFYDILAELSPEERAIQQKIRSYMEEKIRPIANSFWERGEFPHEIVPGFARLIAETL
;
A
#
# COMPACT_ATOMS: atom_id res chain seq x y z
N MET A 1 35.62 -4.49 27.09
CA MET A 1 34.31 -5.18 27.21
C MET A 1 33.22 -4.16 26.93
N SER A 2 32.51 -4.25 25.80
CA SER A 2 31.43 -3.33 25.44
C SER A 2 30.08 -3.96 25.80
N PHE A 3 29.32 -3.30 26.66
CA PHE A 3 27.96 -3.71 27.01
C PHE A 3 26.96 -3.14 26.00
N VAL A 4 26.12 -4.00 25.41
CA VAL A 4 25.03 -3.57 24.52
C VAL A 4 23.79 -3.31 25.37
N THR A 5 23.30 -2.07 25.36
CA THR A 5 22.06 -1.68 26.02
C THR A 5 20.84 -2.09 25.18
N LEU A 6 19.98 -2.93 25.76
CA LEU A 6 18.76 -3.41 25.10
C LEU A 6 17.62 -2.37 25.20
N PRO A 7 16.75 -2.24 24.18
CA PRO A 7 15.62 -1.32 24.20
C PRO A 7 14.54 -1.75 25.20
N ALA A 8 13.84 -0.78 25.80
CA ALA A 8 12.89 -1.00 26.91
C ALA A 8 11.75 -1.99 26.61
N SER A 9 11.32 -2.10 25.34
CA SER A 9 10.32 -3.08 24.92
C SER A 9 10.82 -4.52 25.03
N LEU A 10 12.11 -4.74 24.74
CA LEU A 10 12.75 -6.04 24.85
C LEU A 10 12.98 -6.42 26.32
N THR A 11 13.31 -5.44 27.16
CA THR A 11 13.41 -5.60 28.63
C THR A 11 12.09 -6.08 29.21
N ARG A 12 10.95 -5.50 28.79
CA ARG A 12 9.62 -5.88 29.28
C ARG A 12 9.19 -7.27 28.80
N MET A 13 9.54 -7.66 27.57
CA MET A 13 9.27 -9.00 27.04
C MET A 13 10.08 -10.09 27.76
N MET A 14 11.35 -9.83 28.07
CA MET A 14 12.20 -10.75 28.84
C MET A 14 11.69 -10.97 30.27
N GLN A 15 11.02 -9.98 30.86
CA GLN A 15 10.44 -10.10 32.21
C GLN A 15 9.18 -10.98 32.28
N GLN A 16 8.44 -11.13 31.18
CA GLN A 16 7.18 -11.89 31.16
C GLN A 16 7.37 -13.36 30.75
N VAL A 17 8.56 -13.75 30.31
CA VAL A 17 8.87 -15.11 29.86
C VAL A 17 9.87 -15.74 30.82
N GLN A 18 9.40 -16.61 31.72
CA GLN A 18 10.29 -17.46 32.52
C GLN A 18 10.85 -18.58 31.65
N VAL A 19 11.91 -18.30 30.89
CA VAL A 19 12.67 -19.37 30.23
C VAL A 19 13.72 -19.91 31.20
N PRO A 20 13.80 -21.23 31.40
CA PRO A 20 14.86 -21.82 32.22
C PRO A 20 16.22 -21.44 31.64
N PHE A 21 17.11 -20.90 32.48
CA PHE A 21 18.45 -20.45 32.07
C PHE A 21 19.23 -21.55 31.34
N VAL A 22 19.07 -22.80 31.78
CA VAL A 22 19.73 -23.98 31.20
C VAL A 22 19.22 -24.30 29.80
N ASP A 23 17.91 -24.21 29.57
CA ASP A 23 17.32 -24.52 28.26
C ASP A 23 17.61 -23.40 27.24
N THR A 24 17.67 -22.17 27.72
CA THR A 24 18.13 -21.02 26.93
C THR A 24 19.61 -21.19 26.54
N PHE A 25 20.49 -21.52 27.49
CA PHE A 25 21.90 -21.78 27.20
C PHE A 25 22.11 -22.99 26.28
N ARG A 26 21.27 -24.03 26.38
CA ARG A 26 21.30 -25.20 25.50
C ARG A 26 20.85 -24.85 24.08
N ALA A 27 19.82 -24.01 23.94
CA ALA A 27 19.32 -23.56 22.63
C ALA A 27 20.32 -22.61 21.93
N LEU A 28 21.10 -21.86 22.69
CA LEU A 28 22.10 -20.91 22.17
C LEU A 28 23.48 -21.51 21.91
N ARG A 29 23.69 -22.81 22.18
CA ARG A 29 25.01 -23.47 22.14
C ARG A 29 25.71 -23.46 20.77
N GLY A 30 24.95 -23.21 19.70
CA GLY A 30 25.45 -23.12 18.32
C GLY A 30 25.31 -21.74 17.69
N VAL A 31 24.86 -20.73 18.44
CA VAL A 31 24.61 -19.38 17.91
C VAL A 31 25.76 -18.47 18.32
N THR A 32 26.45 -17.95 17.33
CA THR A 32 27.55 -16.99 17.53
C THR A 32 27.01 -15.60 17.93
N PRO A 33 27.79 -14.80 18.68
CA PRO A 33 27.41 -13.41 18.99
C PRO A 33 27.08 -12.56 17.76
N GLN A 34 27.70 -12.87 16.63
CA GLN A 34 27.50 -12.21 15.34
C GLN A 34 26.11 -12.52 14.77
N GLU A 35 25.66 -13.77 14.85
CA GLU A 35 24.32 -14.20 14.40
C GLU A 35 23.22 -13.56 15.26
N ILE A 36 23.43 -13.46 16.58
CA ILE A 36 22.51 -12.74 17.49
C ILE A 36 22.44 -11.27 17.09
N GLY A 37 23.59 -10.63 16.81
CA GLY A 37 23.64 -9.24 16.37
C GLY A 37 22.93 -9.00 15.03
N LEU A 38 23.08 -9.92 14.07
CA LEU A 38 22.38 -9.86 12.78
C LEU A 38 20.87 -10.06 12.91
N LEU A 39 20.44 -10.96 13.79
CA LEU A 39 19.03 -11.19 14.11
C LEU A 39 18.42 -9.97 14.79
N LEU A 40 19.08 -9.40 15.80
CA LEU A 40 18.63 -8.18 16.47
C LEU A 40 18.57 -7.00 15.49
N LYS A 41 19.53 -6.88 14.59
CA LYS A 41 19.53 -5.87 13.53
C LYS A 41 18.38 -6.07 12.55
N SER A 42 18.02 -7.30 12.19
CA SER A 42 16.90 -7.56 11.27
C SER A 42 15.54 -7.31 11.92
N ILE A 43 15.40 -7.59 13.22
CA ILE A 43 14.20 -7.31 14.02
C ILE A 43 14.04 -5.81 14.30
N THR A 44 15.15 -5.11 14.57
CA THR A 44 15.16 -3.67 14.92
C THR A 44 15.24 -2.77 13.67
N ALA A 45 15.62 -3.32 12.52
CA ALA A 45 15.67 -2.57 11.27
C ALA A 45 14.26 -2.09 10.88
N LYS A 46 14.08 -0.76 10.88
CA LYS A 46 12.92 -0.11 10.27
C LYS A 46 12.89 -0.46 8.78
N ARG A 47 12.10 -1.46 8.39
CA ARG A 47 11.82 -1.74 6.98
C ARG A 47 11.09 -0.54 6.40
N ARG A 48 11.76 0.22 5.53
CA ARG A 48 11.09 1.21 4.70
C ARG A 48 10.14 0.46 3.76
N PRO A 49 8.86 0.83 3.68
CA PRO A 49 7.94 0.17 2.77
C PRO A 49 8.48 0.33 1.34
N LYS A 50 8.67 -0.80 0.65
CA LYS A 50 9.06 -0.79 -0.76
C LYS A 50 7.88 -0.23 -1.52
N ARG A 51 8.04 0.96 -2.11
CA ARG A 51 7.00 1.57 -2.96
C ARG A 51 6.83 0.67 -4.17
N VAL A 52 5.69 0.00 -4.24
CA VAL A 52 5.28 -0.70 -5.46
C VAL A 52 4.98 0.35 -6.53
N PRO A 53 5.39 0.15 -7.79
CA PRO A 53 4.97 1.04 -8.87
C PRO A 53 3.45 1.04 -8.98
N SER A 54 2.89 2.14 -9.45
CA SER A 54 1.47 2.21 -9.78
C SER A 54 1.14 1.17 -10.84
N VAL A 55 0.01 0.47 -10.66
CA VAL A 55 -0.47 -0.49 -11.66
C VAL A 55 -0.81 0.27 -12.94
N ASN A 56 -0.10 -0.04 -14.04
CA ASN A 56 -0.55 0.37 -15.36
C ASN A 56 -1.63 -0.61 -15.83
N SER A 57 -2.85 -0.12 -16.00
CA SER A 57 -3.98 -0.93 -16.50
C SER A 57 -4.00 -1.03 -18.02
N ASP A 58 -3.27 -0.17 -18.72
CA ASP A 58 -3.17 -0.18 -20.17
C ASP A 58 -2.05 -1.14 -20.62
N PHE A 59 -2.37 -2.43 -20.64
CA PHE A 59 -1.43 -3.50 -20.98
C PHE A 59 -0.94 -3.47 -22.43
N TYR A 60 -1.76 -2.92 -23.33
CA TYR A 60 -1.49 -2.89 -24.76
C TYR A 60 -1.03 -1.50 -25.24
N ASP A 61 -0.79 -0.57 -24.31
CA ASP A 61 -0.40 0.81 -24.60
C ASP A 61 -1.33 1.51 -25.59
N ILE A 62 -2.63 1.22 -25.50
CA ILE A 62 -3.67 1.76 -26.38
C ILE A 62 -3.68 3.29 -26.32
N LEU A 63 -3.35 3.86 -25.15
CA LEU A 63 -3.29 5.30 -24.97
C LEU A 63 -2.13 5.95 -25.76
N ALA A 64 -1.08 5.20 -26.11
CA ALA A 64 0.04 5.71 -26.92
C ALA A 64 -0.36 6.00 -28.36
N GLU A 65 -1.31 5.25 -28.91
CA GLU A 65 -1.85 5.41 -30.26
C GLU A 65 -2.76 6.64 -30.42
N LEU A 66 -3.25 7.20 -29.30
CA LEU A 66 -4.08 8.41 -29.31
C LEU A 66 -3.24 9.65 -29.58
N SER A 67 -3.77 10.55 -30.41
CA SER A 67 -3.23 11.89 -30.59
C SER A 67 -3.24 12.68 -29.27
N PRO A 68 -2.45 13.77 -29.15
CA PRO A 68 -2.44 14.59 -27.94
C PRO A 68 -3.83 15.14 -27.57
N GLU A 69 -4.67 15.44 -28.56
CA GLU A 69 -6.03 15.95 -28.37
C GLU A 69 -6.95 14.85 -27.82
N GLU A 70 -6.95 13.66 -28.44
CA GLU A 70 -7.73 12.52 -27.97
C GLU A 70 -7.33 12.09 -26.56
N ARG A 71 -6.03 12.12 -26.24
CA ARG A 71 -5.54 11.82 -24.90
C ARG A 71 -6.00 12.87 -23.87
N ALA A 72 -6.11 14.14 -24.28
CA ALA A 72 -6.65 15.19 -23.42
C ALA A 72 -8.15 14.99 -23.15
N ILE A 73 -8.93 14.60 -24.18
CA ILE A 73 -10.34 14.23 -24.04
C ILE A 73 -10.49 13.04 -23.08
N GLN A 74 -9.69 11.98 -23.28
CA GLN A 74 -9.70 10.80 -22.43
C GLN A 74 -9.41 11.15 -20.96
N GLN A 75 -8.45 12.05 -20.70
CA GLN A 75 -8.15 12.49 -19.33
C GLN A 75 -9.31 13.28 -18.72
N LYS A 76 -9.95 14.19 -19.46
CA LYS A 76 -11.12 14.92 -18.96
C LYS A 76 -12.24 13.97 -18.54
N ILE A 77 -12.54 12.98 -19.37
CA ILE A 77 -13.56 11.96 -19.07
C ILE A 77 -13.16 11.15 -17.84
N ARG A 78 -11.90 10.72 -17.75
CA ARG A 78 -11.40 9.95 -16.59
C ARG A 78 -11.52 10.73 -15.29
N SER A 79 -11.12 12.00 -15.27
CA SER A 79 -11.24 12.85 -14.08
C SER A 79 -12.70 13.01 -13.65
N TYR A 80 -13.61 13.22 -14.61
CA TYR A 80 -15.04 13.29 -14.31
C TYR A 80 -15.57 12.00 -13.67
N MET A 81 -15.20 10.84 -14.20
CA MET A 81 -15.58 9.54 -13.64
C MET A 81 -15.04 9.36 -12.21
N GLU A 82 -13.81 9.75 -11.92
CA GLU A 82 -13.22 9.61 -10.59
C GLU A 82 -13.78 10.59 -9.55
N GLU A 83 -14.12 11.80 -9.97
CA GLU A 83 -14.58 12.87 -9.08
C GLU A 83 -16.09 12.87 -8.86
N LYS A 84 -16.88 12.58 -9.90
CA LYS A 84 -18.35 12.68 -9.86
C LYS A 84 -19.04 11.33 -9.76
N ILE A 85 -18.55 10.31 -10.48
CA ILE A 85 -19.23 9.03 -10.57
C ILE A 85 -18.79 8.06 -9.48
N ARG A 86 -17.48 7.90 -9.26
CA ARG A 86 -16.92 6.98 -8.25
C ARG A 86 -17.54 7.15 -6.85
N PRO A 87 -17.81 8.36 -6.33
CA PRO A 87 -18.37 8.52 -4.99
C PRO A 87 -19.80 7.96 -4.82
N ILE A 88 -20.60 7.96 -5.90
CA ILE A 88 -22.01 7.54 -5.86
C ILE A 88 -22.24 6.12 -6.41
N ALA A 89 -21.28 5.60 -7.19
CA ALA A 89 -21.42 4.36 -7.96
C ALA A 89 -21.88 3.17 -7.10
N ASN A 90 -21.23 2.93 -5.96
CA ASN A 90 -21.58 1.80 -5.09
C ASN A 90 -23.01 1.89 -4.57
N SER A 91 -23.43 3.08 -4.14
CA SER A 91 -24.75 3.29 -3.55
C SER A 91 -25.88 3.00 -4.55
N PHE A 92 -25.74 3.47 -5.79
CA PHE A 92 -26.72 3.18 -6.85
C PHE A 92 -26.65 1.72 -7.33
N TRP A 93 -25.46 1.14 -7.38
CA TRP A 93 -25.28 -0.28 -7.71
C TRP A 93 -26.00 -1.19 -6.70
N GLU A 94 -25.84 -0.93 -5.40
CA GLU A 94 -26.49 -1.69 -4.33
C GLU A 94 -28.03 -1.60 -4.39
N ARG A 95 -28.57 -0.45 -4.81
CA ARG A 95 -30.02 -0.27 -4.98
C ARG A 95 -30.55 -0.79 -6.31
N GLY A 96 -29.69 -1.09 -7.28
CA GLY A 96 -30.10 -1.44 -8.65
C GLY A 96 -30.82 -0.30 -9.37
N GLU A 97 -30.47 0.95 -9.05
CA GLU A 97 -31.11 2.15 -9.58
C GLU A 97 -30.19 2.92 -10.53
N PHE A 98 -30.78 3.65 -11.47
CA PHE A 98 -30.02 4.53 -12.35
C PHE A 98 -29.86 5.94 -11.75
N PRO A 99 -28.63 6.50 -11.68
CA PRO A 99 -28.38 7.83 -11.14
C PRO A 99 -28.73 8.93 -12.14
N HIS A 100 -30.01 9.29 -12.29
CA HIS A 100 -30.47 10.32 -13.23
C HIS A 100 -29.80 11.70 -13.05
N GLU A 101 -29.29 11.98 -11.85
CA GLU A 101 -28.56 13.21 -11.54
C GLU A 101 -27.28 13.40 -12.36
N ILE A 102 -26.66 12.33 -12.88
CA ILE A 102 -25.42 12.44 -13.65
C ILE A 102 -25.66 12.90 -15.08
N VAL A 103 -26.87 12.70 -15.62
CA VAL A 103 -27.18 12.89 -17.05
C VAL A 103 -26.87 14.31 -17.52
N PRO A 104 -27.29 15.39 -16.83
CA PRO A 104 -26.98 16.74 -17.28
C PRO A 104 -25.48 17.05 -17.22
N GLY A 105 -24.76 16.50 -16.24
CA GLY A 105 -23.32 16.69 -16.11
C GLY A 105 -22.54 15.98 -17.21
N PHE A 106 -22.93 14.75 -17.52
CA PHE A 106 -22.31 13.96 -18.58
C PHE A 106 -22.60 14.54 -19.97
N ALA A 107 -23.81 15.05 -20.20
CA ALA A 107 -24.17 15.73 -21.44
C ALA A 107 -23.30 16.98 -21.69
N ARG A 108 -23.06 17.79 -20.64
CA ARG A 108 -22.14 18.94 -20.74
C ARG A 108 -20.71 18.51 -21.04
N LEU A 109 -20.20 17.51 -20.32
CA LEU A 109 -18.85 16.97 -20.55
C LEU A 109 -18.66 16.54 -22.01
N ILE A 110 -19.62 15.82 -22.58
CA ILE A 110 -19.56 15.36 -23.98
C ILE A 110 -19.52 16.57 -24.92
N ALA A 111 -20.42 17.55 -24.75
CA ALA A 111 -20.49 18.75 -25.59
C ALA A 111 -19.24 19.65 -25.50
N GLU A 112 -18.44 19.54 -24.44
CA GLU A 112 -17.17 20.25 -24.29
C GLU A 112 -15.98 19.49 -24.92
N THR A 113 -16.18 18.23 -25.28
CA THR A 113 -15.11 17.33 -25.79
C THR A 113 -15.31 16.87 -27.22
N LEU A 114 -16.50 17.06 -27.80
CA LEU A 114 -16.89 16.75 -29.18
C LEU A 114 -17.38 18.01 -29.87
#